data_AF-A0A3M1DLA8-F1
#
_entry.id   AF-A0A3M1DLA8-F1
#
_cell.length_a   1.000
_cell.length_b   1.000
_cell.length_c   1.000
_cell.angle_alpha   90.00
_cell.angle_beta   90.00
_cell.angle_gamma   90.00
#
_symmetry.space_group_name_H-M   'P 1'
#
loop_
_entity.id
_entity.type
_entity.pdbx_description
1 polymer ?
#
loop_
_entity_poly.entity_id
_entity_poly.type
_entity_poly.pdbx_seq_one_letter_code
_entity_poly.pdbx_strand_id
1 'polypeptide(L)'
;MSGGSVTEKTDKAFSSSKARGELMSISTSVPPLASSGFRRGGTKSSLTNSLKQLRSAVFSRWRILLFLCPLLLTTSFVEATSITEVLYDAPGSDNNHEFVEVLTTENLTGWVIGDAESNDTLRLLQPAKNTSARNGSTTYALIVEEGFNDSSLACALYSAGATIGNGLGNSGDTVKLYAPNGTLVDEKTYDASLGAGNGHSIVWNGSWKESAAIGGSPCSAEPPAAEPANPEEDVVVRQRITRGFQGERVGPVFTIENTSYVQGNTTALTAQFWVQENGSVLVNETVSLSVKRQTSYGTFVLAREGFFTVCTAVAGRRLCGNLSLRPLPCNVSFTLTVPPLLSAGESITIDHNVSGV
;
A
#
# COMPACT_ATOMS: atom_id res chain seq x y z
N MET A 1 57.78 -8.69 -14.37
CA MET A 1 56.89 -7.53 -14.55
C MET A 1 55.47 -8.02 -14.77
N SER A 2 54.66 -8.12 -13.72
CA SER A 2 53.27 -7.64 -13.72
C SER A 2 52.85 -7.52 -12.25
N GLY A 3 52.53 -6.30 -11.86
CA GLY A 3 52.11 -5.92 -10.51
C GLY A 3 50.65 -6.28 -10.28
N GLY A 4 50.32 -6.50 -9.01
CA GLY A 4 48.99 -6.89 -8.55
C GLY A 4 47.98 -5.75 -8.43
N SER A 5 46.83 -6.12 -7.88
CA SER A 5 45.85 -5.21 -7.28
C SER A 5 45.03 -6.00 -6.26
N VAL A 6 45.31 -5.74 -4.98
CA VAL A 6 44.51 -6.17 -3.83
C VAL A 6 43.52 -5.04 -3.55
N THR A 7 42.23 -5.33 -3.53
CA THR A 7 41.19 -4.37 -3.16
C THR A 7 40.81 -4.51 -1.68
N GLU A 8 41.04 -3.42 -0.96
CA GLU A 8 40.77 -3.19 0.45
C GLU A 8 39.28 -2.88 0.67
N LYS A 9 38.62 -3.63 1.56
CA LYS A 9 37.26 -3.35 2.03
C LYS A 9 37.32 -2.45 3.26
N THR A 10 36.67 -1.30 3.18
CA THR A 10 36.50 -0.35 4.29
C THR A 10 35.17 -0.62 4.98
N ASP A 11 35.24 -0.98 6.27
CA ASP A 11 34.09 -1.09 7.16
C ASP A 11 33.68 0.31 7.66
N LYS A 12 32.43 0.71 7.35
CA LYS A 12 31.79 1.90 7.94
C LYS A 12 30.93 1.47 9.13
N ALA A 13 31.35 1.86 10.32
CA ALA A 13 30.58 1.75 11.55
C ALA A 13 29.40 2.75 11.53
N PHE A 14 28.17 2.25 11.73
CA PHE A 14 26.97 3.06 11.91
C PHE A 14 26.71 3.23 13.41
N SER A 15 26.85 4.46 13.90
CA SER A 15 26.59 4.85 15.30
C SER A 15 25.12 5.20 15.47
N SER A 16 24.39 4.47 16.33
CA SER A 16 23.01 4.79 16.69
C SER A 16 22.96 5.89 17.76
N SER A 17 22.35 7.03 17.40
CA SER A 17 22.06 8.11 18.34
C SER A 17 20.75 7.84 19.07
N LYS A 18 20.83 7.80 20.40
CA LYS A 18 19.75 7.54 21.34
C LYS A 18 18.98 8.84 21.58
N ALA A 19 17.81 9.01 20.97
CA ALA A 19 16.91 10.13 21.26
C ALA A 19 16.23 9.93 22.63
N ARG A 20 16.51 10.83 23.57
CA ARG A 20 15.78 10.97 24.84
C ARG A 20 14.49 11.76 24.56
N GLY A 21 13.34 11.13 24.78
CA GLY A 21 12.06 11.84 24.85
C GLY A 21 11.91 12.51 26.21
N GLU A 22 11.87 13.85 26.24
CA GLU A 22 11.41 14.64 27.37
C GLU A 22 9.87 14.68 27.37
N LEU A 23 9.27 14.23 28.46
CA LEU A 23 7.85 14.38 28.75
C LEU A 23 7.59 15.80 29.26
N MET A 24 6.93 16.63 28.44
CA MET A 24 6.33 17.88 28.91
C MET A 24 5.03 17.58 29.66
N SER A 25 5.03 17.79 30.98
CA SER A 25 3.82 17.80 31.80
C SER A 25 3.15 19.18 31.75
N ILE A 26 1.93 19.25 31.22
CA ILE A 26 1.10 20.46 31.24
C ILE A 26 0.36 20.51 32.59
N SER A 27 0.73 21.50 33.43
CA SER A 27 0.07 21.81 34.70
C SER A 27 -1.05 22.82 34.47
N THR A 28 -2.31 22.39 34.62
CA THR A 28 -3.49 23.26 34.59
C THR A 28 -3.83 23.73 36.01
N SER A 29 -3.39 24.94 36.38
CA SER A 29 -3.82 25.60 37.62
C SER A 29 -5.18 26.26 37.43
N VAL A 30 -6.20 25.76 38.14
CA VAL A 30 -7.53 26.36 38.22
C VAL A 30 -7.49 27.53 39.22
N PRO A 31 -7.94 28.74 38.86
CA PRO A 31 -8.00 29.86 39.79
C PRO A 31 -9.17 29.72 40.79
N PRO A 32 -9.02 30.21 42.03
CA PRO A 32 -10.04 30.08 43.06
C PRO A 32 -11.22 31.03 42.83
N LEU A 33 -12.42 30.52 43.09
CA LEU A 33 -13.66 31.30 43.13
C LEU A 33 -13.64 32.29 44.30
N ALA A 34 -13.65 33.58 43.96
CA ALA A 34 -13.84 34.67 44.90
C ALA A 34 -15.30 34.70 45.39
N SER A 35 -15.49 34.58 46.70
CA SER A 35 -16.77 34.76 47.39
C SER A 35 -17.05 36.25 47.57
N SER A 36 -18.02 36.78 46.82
CA SER A 36 -18.50 38.16 47.00
C SER A 36 -19.67 38.19 47.99
N GLY A 37 -19.48 38.95 49.06
CA GLY A 37 -20.44 39.16 50.14
C GLY A 37 -21.67 39.93 49.67
N PHE A 38 -22.84 39.33 49.90
CA PHE A 38 -24.15 39.89 49.59
C PHE A 38 -24.62 40.84 50.70
N ARG A 39 -24.46 42.16 50.49
CA ARG A 39 -25.08 43.20 51.34
C ARG A 39 -26.53 43.44 50.90
N ARG A 40 -27.50 43.09 51.75
CA ARG A 40 -28.91 43.48 51.64
C ARG A 40 -29.11 44.89 52.17
N GLY A 41 -29.59 45.80 51.33
CA GLY A 41 -30.06 47.11 51.75
C GLY A 41 -30.33 48.01 50.54
N GLY A 42 -31.53 47.94 49.97
CA GLY A 42 -31.91 48.77 48.83
C GLY A 42 -33.40 48.71 48.56
N THR A 43 -34.03 49.88 48.60
CA THR A 43 -35.45 50.17 48.66
C THR A 43 -36.26 49.70 47.45
N LYS A 44 -37.50 49.23 47.70
CA LYS A 44 -38.43 48.61 46.74
C LYS A 44 -38.91 49.54 45.59
N SER A 45 -38.51 50.81 45.52
CA SER A 45 -38.97 51.76 44.48
C SER A 45 -38.01 51.94 43.30
N SER A 46 -36.80 51.38 43.34
CA SER A 46 -35.82 51.48 42.23
C SER A 46 -35.79 50.25 41.31
N LEU A 47 -36.31 49.11 41.78
CA LEU A 47 -36.31 47.82 41.06
C LEU A 47 -37.23 47.76 39.82
N THR A 48 -38.26 48.61 39.74
CA THR A 48 -39.22 48.59 38.63
C THR A 48 -38.72 49.30 37.37
N ASN A 49 -37.77 50.22 37.50
CA ASN A 49 -37.16 50.90 36.35
C ASN A 49 -35.96 50.13 35.76
N SER A 50 -35.15 49.45 36.58
CA SER A 50 -34.04 48.60 36.07
C SER A 50 -34.52 47.32 35.38
N LEU A 51 -35.63 46.71 35.81
CA LEU A 51 -36.21 45.54 35.14
C LEU A 51 -36.77 45.85 33.74
N LYS A 52 -37.21 47.09 33.49
CA LYS A 52 -37.61 47.54 32.14
C LYS A 52 -36.42 47.76 31.22
N GLN A 53 -35.29 48.30 31.72
CA GLN A 53 -34.07 48.45 30.93
C GLN A 53 -33.37 47.12 30.61
N LEU A 54 -33.34 46.16 31.55
CA LEU A 54 -32.79 44.82 31.29
C LEU A 54 -33.61 44.01 30.28
N ARG A 55 -34.95 44.15 30.28
CA ARG A 55 -35.81 43.52 29.27
C ARG A 55 -35.59 44.07 27.86
N SER A 56 -35.27 45.36 27.72
CA SER A 56 -34.97 45.99 26.43
C SER A 56 -33.62 45.55 25.85
N ALA A 57 -32.57 45.47 26.67
CA ALA A 57 -31.24 45.06 26.22
C ALA A 57 -31.17 43.56 25.85
N VAL A 58 -31.91 42.69 26.55
CA VAL A 58 -31.95 41.25 26.28
C VAL A 58 -32.83 40.93 25.05
N PHE A 59 -33.98 41.59 24.87
CA PHE A 59 -34.79 41.41 23.65
C PHE A 59 -34.08 41.90 22.37
N SER A 60 -33.25 42.93 22.46
CA SER A 60 -32.51 43.44 21.29
C SER A 60 -31.40 42.49 20.84
N ARG A 61 -30.71 41.81 21.78
CA ARG A 61 -29.66 40.83 21.43
C ARG A 61 -30.25 39.55 20.84
N TRP A 62 -31.44 39.13 21.28
CA TRP A 62 -32.07 37.92 20.76
C TRP A 62 -32.66 38.10 19.35
N ARG A 63 -33.09 39.31 19.00
CA ARG A 63 -33.52 39.67 17.63
C ARG A 63 -32.36 39.59 16.62
N ILE A 64 -31.16 40.04 17.00
CA ILE A 64 -29.97 39.96 16.13
C ILE A 64 -29.59 38.48 15.89
N LEU A 65 -29.68 37.63 16.92
CA LEU A 65 -29.45 36.18 16.81
C LEU A 65 -30.50 35.47 15.94
N LEU A 66 -31.77 35.87 16.00
CA LEU A 66 -32.84 35.35 15.14
C LEU A 66 -32.70 35.76 13.67
N PHE A 67 -32.05 36.90 13.38
CA PHE A 67 -31.75 37.32 12.00
C PHE A 67 -30.43 36.74 11.46
N LEU A 68 -29.44 36.45 12.31
CA LEU A 68 -28.17 35.81 11.90
C LEU A 68 -28.29 34.29 11.70
N CYS A 69 -29.20 33.62 12.41
CA CYS A 69 -29.40 32.17 12.31
C CYS A 69 -29.81 31.69 10.89
N PRO A 70 -30.80 32.29 10.20
CA PRO A 70 -31.13 31.87 8.84
C PRO A 70 -30.04 32.21 7.80
N LEU A 71 -29.20 33.22 8.06
CA LEU A 71 -28.07 33.58 7.17
C LEU A 71 -26.93 32.55 7.22
N LEU A 72 -26.76 31.85 8.35
CA LEU A 72 -25.78 30.78 8.53
C LEU A 72 -26.29 29.41 8.07
N LEU A 73 -27.60 29.26 7.80
CA LEU A 73 -28.22 27.99 7.43
C LEU A 73 -28.38 27.80 5.91
N THR A 74 -27.95 28.75 5.09
CA THR A 74 -28.02 28.67 3.62
C THR A 74 -26.65 28.49 2.96
N THR A 75 -25.64 27.97 3.66
CA THR A 75 -24.41 27.55 3.00
C THR A 75 -24.70 26.30 2.19
N SER A 76 -25.07 26.49 0.92
CA SER A 76 -25.11 25.40 -0.05
C SER A 76 -23.74 24.76 -0.06
N PHE A 77 -23.65 23.48 0.34
CA PHE A 77 -22.47 22.68 0.08
C PHE A 77 -22.40 22.51 -1.43
N VAL A 78 -21.68 23.41 -2.09
CA VAL A 78 -21.32 23.22 -3.50
C VAL A 78 -20.27 22.11 -3.46
N GLU A 79 -20.62 20.93 -3.98
CA GLU A 79 -19.62 19.89 -4.20
C GLU A 79 -18.59 20.47 -5.16
N ALA A 80 -17.33 20.51 -4.71
CA ALA A 80 -16.26 21.11 -5.48
C ALA A 80 -15.96 20.23 -6.69
N THR A 81 -15.92 20.85 -7.88
CA THR A 81 -15.37 20.19 -9.07
C THR A 81 -13.90 19.89 -8.81
N SER A 82 -13.45 18.65 -8.98
CA SER A 82 -12.10 18.20 -8.62
C SER A 82 -11.56 17.23 -9.65
N ILE A 83 -10.27 17.32 -9.94
CA ILE A 83 -9.52 16.31 -10.67
C ILE A 83 -9.39 15.07 -9.77
N THR A 84 -9.77 13.90 -10.28
CA THR A 84 -9.79 12.63 -9.52
C THR A 84 -8.82 11.59 -10.04
N GLU A 85 -8.52 11.59 -11.33
CA GLU A 85 -7.66 10.58 -11.94
C GLU A 85 -6.93 11.16 -13.15
N VAL A 86 -5.70 10.70 -13.40
CA VAL A 86 -4.89 11.09 -14.56
C VAL A 86 -4.23 9.84 -15.12
N LEU A 87 -4.45 9.54 -16.40
CA LEU A 87 -3.66 8.56 -17.13
C LEU A 87 -2.67 9.31 -18.01
N TYR A 88 -1.40 9.23 -17.64
CA TYR A 88 -0.26 9.81 -18.35
C TYR A 88 0.72 8.70 -18.73
N ASP A 89 1.56 8.90 -19.76
CA ASP A 89 2.53 7.88 -20.23
C ASP A 89 1.86 6.53 -20.55
N ALA A 90 0.81 6.58 -21.39
CA ALA A 90 0.00 5.41 -21.68
C ALA A 90 0.80 4.35 -22.49
N PRO A 91 0.51 3.04 -22.34
CA PRO A 91 1.32 1.99 -22.97
C PRO A 91 1.33 2.10 -24.49
N GLY A 92 2.53 2.13 -25.06
CA GLY A 92 2.74 2.18 -26.50
C GLY A 92 2.97 3.60 -27.00
N SER A 93 1.92 4.41 -27.11
CA SER A 93 1.98 5.79 -27.60
C SER A 93 1.00 6.66 -26.84
N ASP A 94 1.45 7.83 -26.39
CA ASP A 94 0.61 8.79 -25.66
C ASP A 94 -0.53 9.32 -26.53
N ASN A 95 -0.27 9.55 -27.82
CA ASN A 95 -1.29 10.02 -28.77
C ASN A 95 -2.61 9.23 -28.68
N ASN A 96 -3.65 9.93 -28.24
CA ASN A 96 -5.04 9.50 -28.12
C ASN A 96 -5.30 8.45 -27.03
N HIS A 97 -4.40 8.31 -26.05
CA HIS A 97 -4.53 7.36 -24.95
C HIS A 97 -4.48 8.01 -23.56
N GLU A 98 -4.18 9.31 -23.48
CA GLU A 98 -4.15 10.06 -22.23
C GLU A 98 -5.52 10.60 -21.84
N PHE A 99 -5.77 10.72 -20.54
CA PHE A 99 -6.98 11.35 -20.02
C PHE A 99 -6.80 11.99 -18.65
N VAL A 100 -7.69 12.94 -18.36
CA VAL A 100 -7.92 13.50 -17.02
C VAL A 100 -9.38 13.28 -16.65
N GLU A 101 -9.61 12.66 -15.50
CA GLU A 101 -10.95 12.49 -14.94
C GLU A 101 -11.26 13.61 -13.94
N VAL A 102 -12.48 14.13 -14.03
CA VAL A 102 -12.99 15.19 -13.16
C VAL A 102 -14.31 14.74 -12.54
N LEU A 103 -14.40 14.81 -11.21
CA LEU A 103 -15.67 14.71 -10.49
C LEU A 103 -16.35 16.08 -10.52
N THR A 104 -17.54 16.16 -11.13
CA THR A 104 -18.26 17.43 -11.26
C THR A 104 -19.78 17.25 -11.32
N THR A 105 -20.52 18.30 -10.97
CA THR A 105 -21.97 18.43 -11.26
C THR A 105 -22.25 19.33 -12.47
N GLU A 106 -21.21 19.93 -13.05
CA GLU A 106 -21.33 20.98 -14.07
C GLU A 106 -21.02 20.45 -15.49
N ASN A 107 -21.51 21.16 -16.50
CA ASN A 107 -21.10 20.93 -17.87
C ASN A 107 -19.77 21.66 -18.10
N LEU A 108 -18.74 20.91 -18.50
CA LEU A 108 -17.38 21.43 -18.70
C LEU A 108 -17.17 22.11 -20.07
N THR A 109 -18.21 22.30 -20.87
CA THR A 109 -18.08 22.99 -22.17
C THR A 109 -17.62 24.43 -21.96
N GLY A 110 -16.54 24.84 -22.63
CA GLY A 110 -15.96 26.17 -22.50
C GLY A 110 -15.11 26.39 -21.25
N TRP A 111 -14.97 25.38 -20.40
CA TRP A 111 -13.93 25.36 -19.37
C TRP A 111 -12.56 25.21 -20.03
N VAL A 112 -11.51 25.44 -19.25
CA VAL A 112 -10.13 25.31 -19.73
C VAL A 112 -9.40 24.28 -18.89
N ILE A 113 -8.79 23.30 -19.54
CA ILE A 113 -7.78 22.41 -18.95
C ILE A 113 -6.41 22.94 -19.37
N GLY A 114 -5.43 22.90 -18.48
CA GLY A 114 -4.07 23.26 -18.84
C GLY A 114 -3.05 22.52 -18.02
N ASP A 115 -1.81 22.56 -18.47
CA ASP A 115 -0.66 22.02 -17.78
C ASP A 115 0.33 23.16 -17.42
N ALA A 116 1.62 22.85 -17.34
CA ALA A 116 2.66 23.85 -17.11
C ALA A 116 2.86 24.82 -18.29
N GLU A 117 2.53 24.42 -19.53
CA GLU A 117 2.96 25.11 -20.75
C GLU A 117 1.78 25.63 -21.61
N SER A 118 0.64 24.94 -21.63
CA SER A 118 -0.49 25.25 -22.51
C SER A 118 -1.85 25.12 -21.82
N ASN A 119 -2.85 25.73 -22.45
CA ASN A 119 -4.24 25.75 -22.02
C ASN A 119 -5.15 25.41 -23.21
N ASP A 120 -6.11 24.53 -22.99
CA ASP A 120 -7.07 24.09 -23.99
C ASP A 120 -8.51 24.29 -23.53
N THR A 121 -9.33 24.81 -24.44
CA THR A 121 -10.75 24.99 -24.19
C THR A 121 -11.50 23.69 -24.46
N LEU A 122 -12.24 23.23 -23.46
CA LEU A 122 -12.96 21.97 -23.50
C LEU A 122 -14.20 22.04 -24.40
N ARG A 123 -14.32 21.06 -25.30
CA ARG A 123 -15.49 20.86 -26.17
C ARG A 123 -16.15 19.52 -25.85
N LEU A 124 -17.46 19.53 -25.57
CA LEU A 124 -18.21 18.28 -25.39
C LEU A 124 -18.15 17.41 -26.66
N LEU A 125 -17.64 16.19 -26.52
CA LEU A 125 -17.67 15.15 -27.55
C LEU A 125 -18.94 14.30 -27.42
N GLN A 126 -19.22 13.88 -26.19
CA GLN A 126 -20.29 12.93 -25.91
C GLN A 126 -20.95 13.28 -24.57
N PRO A 127 -22.29 13.43 -24.51
CA PRO A 127 -23.00 13.48 -23.23
C PRO A 127 -22.97 12.10 -22.55
N ALA A 128 -23.17 12.06 -21.23
CA ALA A 128 -23.23 10.78 -20.51
C ALA A 128 -24.36 9.87 -21.04
N LYS A 129 -24.04 8.62 -21.36
CA LYS A 129 -24.96 7.65 -22.00
C LYS A 129 -25.98 7.03 -21.04
N ASN A 130 -25.62 6.85 -19.76
CA ASN A 130 -26.39 6.02 -18.82
C ASN A 130 -26.86 6.73 -17.55
N THR A 131 -26.79 8.06 -17.50
CA THR A 131 -27.12 8.73 -16.25
C THR A 131 -28.63 8.88 -16.11
N SER A 132 -29.17 8.11 -15.16
CA SER A 132 -30.37 8.49 -14.40
C SER A 132 -30.15 9.79 -13.59
N ALA A 133 -29.08 10.56 -13.85
CA ALA A 133 -28.77 11.87 -13.27
C ALA A 133 -29.69 12.97 -13.81
N ARG A 134 -31.00 12.68 -13.92
CA ARG A 134 -32.02 13.71 -14.08
C ARG A 134 -32.12 14.66 -12.88
N ASN A 135 -31.38 14.43 -11.78
CA ASN A 135 -31.48 15.16 -10.53
C ASN A 135 -30.11 15.54 -9.91
N GLY A 136 -29.19 16.14 -10.68
CA GLY A 136 -28.02 16.84 -10.10
C GLY A 136 -27.07 15.98 -9.24
N SER A 137 -26.96 14.69 -9.53
CA SER A 137 -25.94 13.82 -8.91
C SER A 137 -24.58 14.17 -9.50
N THR A 138 -23.54 14.21 -8.66
CA THR A 138 -22.16 14.24 -9.14
C THR A 138 -21.91 13.12 -10.12
N THR A 139 -21.17 13.45 -11.18
CA THR A 139 -20.78 12.53 -12.24
C THR A 139 -19.30 12.69 -12.50
N TYR A 140 -18.65 11.58 -12.81
CA TYR A 140 -17.33 11.59 -13.42
C TYR A 140 -17.46 12.07 -14.86
N ALA A 141 -16.55 12.94 -15.28
CA ALA A 141 -16.38 13.40 -16.64
C ALA A 141 -14.95 13.12 -17.07
N LEU A 142 -14.75 12.72 -18.32
CA LEU A 142 -13.43 12.51 -18.89
C LEU A 142 -13.05 13.65 -19.83
N ILE A 143 -11.85 14.17 -19.66
CA ILE A 143 -11.16 15.07 -20.58
C ILE A 143 -10.12 14.25 -21.32
N VAL A 144 -10.20 14.22 -22.65
CA VAL A 144 -9.41 13.35 -23.51
C VAL A 144 -8.85 14.11 -24.72
N GLU A 145 -7.89 13.50 -25.40
CA GLU A 145 -7.37 13.96 -26.68
C GLU A 145 -8.31 13.62 -27.85
N GLU A 146 -8.14 14.30 -28.99
CA GLU A 146 -8.89 14.04 -30.22
C GLU A 146 -8.57 12.67 -30.82
N GLY A 147 -9.58 11.80 -30.91
CA GLY A 147 -9.42 10.44 -31.46
C GLY A 147 -9.28 9.37 -30.38
N PHE A 148 -9.43 9.73 -29.10
CA PHE A 148 -9.59 8.79 -28.00
C PHE A 148 -10.73 7.80 -28.25
N ASN A 149 -10.54 6.52 -27.93
CA ASN A 149 -11.56 5.48 -28.12
C ASN A 149 -12.59 5.48 -26.99
N ASP A 150 -13.77 6.03 -27.25
CA ASP A 150 -14.84 6.24 -26.28
C ASP A 150 -15.99 5.21 -26.35
N SER A 151 -15.85 4.21 -27.22
CA SER A 151 -16.97 3.33 -27.61
C SER A 151 -17.62 2.59 -26.43
N SER A 152 -16.86 2.29 -25.38
CA SER A 152 -17.32 1.59 -24.17
C SER A 152 -17.68 2.51 -23.00
N LEU A 153 -17.40 3.80 -23.08
CA LEU A 153 -17.52 4.72 -21.95
C LEU A 153 -18.93 5.31 -21.82
N ALA A 154 -19.40 5.40 -20.57
CA ALA A 154 -20.77 5.81 -20.23
C ALA A 154 -20.89 7.24 -19.64
N CYS A 155 -19.78 7.91 -19.34
CA CYS A 155 -19.77 9.27 -18.81
C CYS A 155 -19.77 10.35 -19.90
N ALA A 156 -19.74 11.62 -19.47
CA ALA A 156 -19.55 12.74 -20.37
C ALA A 156 -18.07 12.83 -20.78
N LEU A 157 -17.81 13.03 -22.06
CA LEU A 157 -16.47 13.17 -22.62
C LEU A 157 -16.29 14.56 -23.23
N TYR A 158 -15.16 15.17 -22.92
CA TYR A 158 -14.74 16.46 -23.41
C TYR A 158 -13.38 16.32 -24.10
N SER A 159 -13.21 16.99 -25.22
CA SER A 159 -11.94 17.06 -25.93
C SER A 159 -11.16 18.30 -25.49
N ALA A 160 -9.87 18.12 -25.25
CA ALA A 160 -8.88 19.19 -25.13
C ALA A 160 -8.23 19.57 -26.48
N GLY A 161 -8.61 18.94 -27.59
CA GLY A 161 -7.90 19.09 -28.87
C GLY A 161 -6.91 17.95 -29.10
N ALA A 162 -5.84 18.21 -29.84
CA ALA A 162 -4.88 17.17 -30.25
C ALA A 162 -4.09 16.58 -29.07
N THR A 163 -3.82 17.39 -28.04
CA THR A 163 -3.15 17.02 -26.79
C THR A 163 -3.90 17.66 -25.62
N ILE A 164 -3.72 17.14 -24.41
CA ILE A 164 -4.11 17.86 -23.18
C ILE A 164 -2.95 18.78 -22.81
N GLY A 165 -3.12 20.08 -22.95
CA GLY A 165 -2.05 21.07 -22.85
C GLY A 165 -1.01 20.87 -23.95
N ASN A 166 0.27 20.70 -23.58
CA ASN A 166 1.35 20.30 -24.48
C ASN A 166 1.62 18.79 -24.47
N GLY A 167 0.67 18.00 -23.96
CA GLY A 167 0.79 16.57 -23.68
C GLY A 167 1.09 16.37 -22.19
N LEU A 168 0.45 15.40 -21.54
CA LEU A 168 0.69 15.16 -20.12
C LEU A 168 2.14 14.68 -19.93
N GLY A 169 2.88 15.35 -19.05
CA GLY A 169 4.30 15.04 -18.87
C GLY A 169 4.58 13.65 -18.29
N ASN A 170 5.23 12.76 -19.08
CA ASN A 170 5.65 11.42 -18.62
C ASN A 170 6.63 11.45 -17.43
N SER A 171 7.31 12.59 -17.21
CA SER A 171 8.19 12.82 -16.05
C SER A 171 7.50 13.45 -14.83
N GLY A 172 6.20 13.71 -14.91
CA GLY A 172 5.45 14.53 -13.95
C GLY A 172 4.99 15.85 -14.56
N ASP A 173 3.86 16.35 -14.06
CA ASP A 173 3.22 17.56 -14.55
C ASP A 173 2.30 18.21 -13.49
N THR A 174 1.78 19.40 -13.77
CA THR A 174 0.75 20.09 -12.99
C THR A 174 -0.48 20.38 -13.83
N VAL A 175 -1.54 19.61 -13.61
CA VAL A 175 -2.83 19.75 -14.29
C VAL A 175 -3.68 20.78 -13.57
N LYS A 176 -4.21 21.75 -14.32
CA LYS A 176 -5.01 22.87 -13.83
C LYS A 176 -6.34 22.91 -14.56
N LEU A 177 -7.42 23.08 -13.80
CA LEU A 177 -8.77 23.20 -14.33
C LEU A 177 -9.32 24.59 -14.02
N TYR A 178 -9.73 25.33 -15.04
CA TYR A 178 -10.31 26.66 -14.92
C TYR A 178 -11.77 26.68 -15.39
N ALA A 179 -12.59 27.42 -14.65
CA ALA A 179 -13.94 27.75 -15.08
C ALA A 179 -13.93 28.71 -16.29
N PRO A 180 -15.04 28.84 -17.04
CA PRO A 180 -15.10 29.69 -18.24
C PRO A 180 -14.80 31.19 -17.99
N ASN A 181 -14.91 31.65 -16.74
CA ASN A 181 -14.56 33.02 -16.36
C ASN A 181 -13.06 33.21 -16.02
N GLY A 182 -12.24 32.17 -16.21
CA GLY A 182 -10.80 32.16 -15.90
C GLY A 182 -10.46 31.87 -14.44
N THR A 183 -11.42 31.52 -13.59
CA THR A 183 -11.14 31.16 -12.18
C THR A 183 -10.52 29.77 -12.12
N LEU A 184 -9.38 29.63 -11.44
CA LEU A 184 -8.80 28.32 -11.12
C LEU A 184 -9.72 27.57 -10.15
N VAL A 185 -10.21 26.41 -10.58
CA VAL A 185 -11.14 25.55 -9.83
C VAL A 185 -10.39 24.46 -9.08
N ASP A 186 -9.47 23.79 -9.76
CA ASP A 186 -8.61 22.77 -9.16
C ASP A 186 -7.22 22.74 -9.80
N GLU A 187 -6.23 22.30 -9.04
CA GLU A 187 -4.85 22.11 -9.46
C GLU A 187 -4.28 20.87 -8.77
N LYS A 188 -3.62 20.01 -9.54
CA LYS A 188 -2.95 18.82 -9.04
C LYS A 188 -1.60 18.63 -9.73
N THR A 189 -0.56 18.40 -8.93
CA THR A 189 0.79 18.08 -9.43
C THR A 189 1.10 16.61 -9.15
N TYR A 190 1.58 15.89 -10.16
CA TYR A 190 2.07 14.52 -10.03
C TYR A 190 3.53 14.41 -10.50
N ASP A 191 4.17 13.29 -10.17
CA ASP A 191 5.52 12.98 -10.61
C ASP A 191 5.60 11.57 -11.20
N ALA A 192 6.67 11.29 -11.95
CA ALA A 192 6.86 10.02 -12.67
C ALA A 192 6.93 8.76 -11.78
N SER A 193 7.04 8.89 -10.45
CA SER A 193 7.26 7.74 -9.58
C SER A 193 6.02 6.86 -9.38
N LEU A 194 4.85 7.25 -9.91
CA LEU A 194 3.55 6.60 -9.70
C LEU A 194 2.83 6.34 -11.03
N GLY A 195 2.70 5.11 -11.51
CA GLY A 195 1.87 4.80 -12.71
C GLY A 195 2.52 5.04 -14.09
N ALA A 196 3.73 5.64 -14.17
CA ALA A 196 4.39 5.89 -15.45
C ALA A 196 4.70 4.59 -16.23
N GLY A 197 4.17 4.48 -17.45
CA GLY A 197 4.59 3.50 -18.47
C GLY A 197 4.19 2.05 -18.20
N ASN A 198 3.51 1.77 -17.09
CA ASN A 198 2.98 0.44 -16.78
C ASN A 198 1.50 0.28 -17.17
N GLY A 199 0.89 1.36 -17.68
CA GLY A 199 -0.48 1.39 -18.13
C GLY A 199 -1.52 1.58 -17.05
N HIS A 200 -1.12 1.86 -15.82
CA HIS A 200 -2.03 2.28 -14.77
C HIS A 200 -2.13 3.80 -14.75
N SER A 201 -3.32 4.31 -14.45
CA SER A 201 -3.49 5.73 -14.14
C SER A 201 -3.04 6.01 -12.70
N ILE A 202 -3.04 7.29 -12.32
CA ILE A 202 -2.94 7.73 -10.92
C ILE A 202 -4.26 8.34 -10.46
N VAL A 203 -4.65 8.04 -9.23
CA VAL A 203 -5.91 8.48 -8.62
C VAL A 203 -5.64 9.32 -7.39
N TRP A 204 -6.42 10.40 -7.24
CA TRP A 204 -6.34 11.33 -6.14
C TRP A 204 -7.35 10.98 -5.05
N ASN A 205 -6.83 10.56 -3.88
CA ASN A 205 -7.62 10.36 -2.66
C ASN A 205 -6.94 11.03 -1.46
N GLY A 206 -6.68 12.33 -1.60
CA GLY A 206 -5.88 13.14 -0.65
C GLY A 206 -4.37 13.05 -0.88
N SER A 207 -3.90 12.03 -1.60
CA SER A 207 -2.58 11.91 -2.21
C SER A 207 -2.71 11.11 -3.50
N TRP A 208 -1.76 11.29 -4.43
CA TRP A 208 -1.67 10.42 -5.61
C TRP A 208 -1.33 8.99 -5.22
N LYS A 209 -1.99 8.04 -5.89
CA LYS A 209 -1.73 6.60 -5.82
C LYS A 209 -1.92 6.01 -7.20
N GLU A 210 -1.17 4.98 -7.53
CA GLU A 210 -1.40 4.22 -8.76
C GLU A 210 -2.75 3.49 -8.68
N SER A 211 -3.45 3.42 -9.81
CA SER A 211 -4.73 2.73 -9.91
C SER A 211 -4.58 1.22 -9.83
N ALA A 212 -5.57 0.53 -9.24
CA ALA A 212 -5.60 -0.93 -9.20
C ALA A 212 -5.81 -1.58 -10.59
N ALA A 213 -6.34 -0.85 -11.57
CA ALA A 213 -6.69 -1.37 -12.89
C ALA A 213 -5.78 -0.80 -14.00
N ILE A 214 -5.40 -1.65 -14.96
CA ILE A 214 -4.76 -1.19 -16.20
C ILE A 214 -5.76 -0.33 -16.97
N GLY A 215 -5.35 0.86 -17.37
CA GLY A 215 -6.17 1.89 -17.98
C GLY A 215 -7.00 2.68 -16.96
N GLY A 216 -6.84 2.40 -15.67
CA GLY A 216 -7.52 3.13 -14.62
C GLY A 216 -8.98 2.75 -14.40
N SER A 217 -9.76 3.68 -13.85
CA SER A 217 -11.18 3.52 -13.55
C SER A 217 -12.09 4.54 -14.26
N PRO A 218 -11.88 4.83 -15.56
CA PRO A 218 -12.53 5.94 -16.24
C PRO A 218 -14.06 5.86 -16.13
N CYS A 219 -14.68 7.01 -15.87
CA CYS A 219 -16.11 7.20 -15.67
C CYS A 219 -16.67 6.64 -14.35
N SER A 220 -15.82 6.28 -13.37
CA SER A 220 -16.28 5.65 -12.14
C SER A 220 -15.41 6.03 -10.95
N ALA A 221 -16.00 5.96 -9.75
CA ALA A 221 -15.21 6.03 -8.54
C ALA A 221 -14.26 4.83 -8.55
N GLU A 222 -12.97 5.09 -8.36
CA GLU A 222 -12.03 3.99 -8.25
C GLU A 222 -12.48 3.08 -7.09
N PRO A 223 -12.53 1.74 -7.29
CA PRO A 223 -12.63 0.83 -6.15
C PRO A 223 -11.48 1.17 -5.19
N PRO A 224 -11.70 1.17 -3.87
CA PRO A 224 -10.68 1.52 -2.89
C PRO A 224 -9.38 0.81 -3.27
N ALA A 225 -8.32 1.59 -3.53
CA ALA A 225 -7.02 1.09 -3.98
C ALA A 225 -6.72 -0.21 -3.24
N ALA A 226 -6.50 -1.30 -3.99
CA ALA A 226 -6.22 -2.59 -3.40
C ALA A 226 -5.16 -2.36 -2.32
N GLU A 227 -5.53 -2.61 -1.06
CA GLU A 227 -4.67 -2.34 0.09
C GLU A 227 -3.30 -2.92 -0.25
N PRO A 228 -2.21 -2.12 -0.23
CA PRO A 228 -0.93 -2.51 -0.82
C PRO A 228 -0.61 -3.89 -0.30
N ALA A 229 -0.62 -4.88 -1.20
CA ALA A 229 -0.70 -6.27 -0.84
C ALA A 229 0.31 -6.51 0.27
N ASN A 230 -0.17 -6.71 1.50
CA ASN A 230 0.71 -6.80 2.64
C ASN A 230 1.60 -8.02 2.34
N PRO A 231 2.90 -7.84 2.07
CA PRO A 231 3.73 -8.95 1.62
C PRO A 231 3.81 -10.03 2.70
N GLU A 232 3.39 -9.73 3.93
CA GLU A 232 3.23 -10.68 5.03
C GLU A 232 1.99 -11.59 4.91
N GLU A 233 0.91 -11.13 4.27
CA GLU A 233 -0.33 -11.91 4.14
C GLU A 233 -0.26 -12.96 3.01
N ASP A 234 0.52 -12.68 1.98
CA ASP A 234 0.67 -13.50 0.77
C ASP A 234 1.73 -14.61 0.85
N VAL A 235 2.21 -14.89 2.06
CA VAL A 235 3.21 -15.92 2.27
C VAL A 235 2.59 -17.14 2.95
N VAL A 236 2.67 -18.28 2.26
CA VAL A 236 2.24 -19.58 2.78
C VAL A 236 3.47 -20.40 3.15
N VAL A 237 3.56 -20.79 4.43
CA VAL A 237 4.63 -21.67 4.93
C VAL A 237 4.12 -23.10 5.01
N ARG A 238 4.89 -24.06 4.48
CA ARG A 238 4.59 -25.49 4.51
C ARG A 238 5.77 -26.27 5.10
N GLN A 239 5.49 -27.29 5.90
CA GLN A 239 6.51 -28.24 6.34
C GLN A 239 6.66 -29.36 5.29
N ARG A 240 7.89 -29.69 4.87
CA ARG A 240 8.20 -30.74 3.88
C ARG A 240 8.57 -32.08 4.52
N ILE A 241 9.34 -32.06 5.59
CA ILE A 241 9.99 -33.26 6.14
C ILE A 241 9.43 -33.59 7.52
N THR A 242 9.09 -34.86 7.72
CA THR A 242 8.61 -35.41 9.01
C THR A 242 9.50 -36.54 9.54
N ARG A 243 10.50 -37.00 8.78
CA ARG A 243 11.41 -38.10 9.14
C ARG A 243 12.84 -37.85 8.65
N GLY A 244 13.82 -38.30 9.41
CA GLY A 244 15.23 -38.30 9.04
C GLY A 244 16.01 -39.37 9.82
N PHE A 245 17.31 -39.44 9.58
CA PHE A 245 18.22 -40.33 10.31
C PHE A 245 19.15 -39.53 11.21
N GLN A 246 19.54 -40.14 12.33
CA GLN A 246 20.55 -39.60 13.24
C GLN A 246 21.88 -39.37 12.51
N GLY A 247 22.54 -38.25 12.81
CA GLY A 247 23.87 -37.93 12.25
C GLY A 247 23.83 -37.42 10.81
N GLU A 248 22.69 -37.51 10.12
CA GLU A 248 22.53 -36.96 8.79
C GLU A 248 22.09 -35.50 8.82
N ARG A 249 22.40 -34.78 7.73
CA ARG A 249 21.87 -33.45 7.46
C ARG A 249 20.38 -33.55 7.14
N VAL A 250 19.54 -33.11 8.06
CA VAL A 250 18.08 -33.06 7.91
C VAL A 250 17.69 -31.72 7.31
N GLY A 251 17.09 -31.72 6.12
CA GLY A 251 16.56 -30.51 5.50
C GLY A 251 16.48 -30.58 3.96
N PRO A 252 15.83 -29.59 3.33
CA PRO A 252 15.15 -28.45 3.95
C PRO A 252 13.79 -28.85 4.57
N VAL A 253 13.52 -28.38 5.79
CA VAL A 253 12.33 -28.77 6.56
C VAL A 253 11.09 -27.94 6.20
N PHE A 254 11.27 -26.72 5.72
CA PHE A 254 10.17 -25.81 5.36
C PHE A 254 10.27 -25.35 3.90
N THR A 255 9.11 -25.07 3.30
CA THR A 255 8.96 -24.32 2.05
C THR A 255 8.13 -23.08 2.31
N ILE A 256 8.59 -21.95 1.81
CA ILE A 256 7.83 -20.70 1.73
C ILE A 256 7.36 -20.54 0.30
N GLU A 257 6.08 -20.30 0.11
CA GLU A 257 5.42 -20.01 -1.16
C GLU A 257 4.89 -18.58 -1.13
N ASN A 258 5.27 -17.77 -2.12
CA ASN A 258 4.71 -16.42 -2.32
C ASN A 258 3.50 -16.54 -3.26
N THR A 259 2.30 -16.40 -2.71
CA THR A 259 1.04 -16.55 -3.46
C THR A 259 0.72 -15.36 -4.36
N SER A 260 1.33 -14.20 -4.13
CA SER A 260 1.21 -13.00 -4.97
C SER A 260 2.44 -12.76 -5.86
N TYR A 261 3.19 -13.81 -6.18
CA TYR A 261 4.39 -13.71 -7.01
C TYR A 261 4.09 -13.11 -8.41
N VAL A 262 4.67 -11.95 -8.67
CA VAL A 262 4.79 -11.35 -10.00
C VAL A 262 6.10 -11.78 -10.65
N GLN A 263 6.05 -12.19 -11.92
CA GLN A 263 7.23 -12.68 -12.63
C GLN A 263 8.36 -11.65 -12.67
N GLY A 264 9.55 -12.04 -12.18
CA GLY A 264 10.72 -11.16 -12.15
C GLY A 264 10.97 -10.51 -10.78
N ASN A 265 9.96 -10.47 -9.91
CA ASN A 265 10.09 -9.86 -8.59
C ASN A 265 10.56 -10.88 -7.53
N THR A 266 11.27 -10.39 -6.52
CA THR A 266 11.67 -11.17 -5.35
C THR A 266 11.20 -10.47 -4.09
N THR A 267 10.54 -11.20 -3.20
CA THR A 267 10.18 -10.71 -1.87
C THR A 267 11.30 -11.06 -0.89
N ALA A 268 11.88 -10.04 -0.26
CA ALA A 268 12.84 -10.24 0.81
C ALA A 268 12.09 -10.51 2.12
N LEU A 269 12.39 -11.64 2.78
CA LEU A 269 11.77 -12.06 4.03
C LEU A 269 12.84 -12.41 5.06
N THR A 270 12.49 -12.26 6.33
CA THR A 270 13.27 -12.83 7.44
C THR A 270 12.48 -13.96 8.05
N ALA A 271 13.09 -15.15 8.11
CA ALA A 271 12.53 -16.33 8.73
C ALA A 271 13.34 -16.70 9.96
N GLN A 272 12.68 -17.00 11.07
CA GLN A 272 13.32 -17.59 12.24
C GLN A 272 12.86 -19.04 12.36
N PHE A 273 13.78 -20.00 12.41
CA PHE A 273 13.42 -21.40 12.66
C PHE A 273 14.17 -21.95 13.86
N TRP A 274 13.53 -22.88 14.56
CA TRP A 274 14.14 -23.55 15.71
C TRP A 274 13.68 -24.99 15.83
N VAL A 275 14.54 -25.79 16.46
CA VAL A 275 14.33 -27.20 16.75
C VAL A 275 14.35 -27.38 18.26
N GLN A 276 13.36 -28.06 18.82
CA GLN A 276 13.27 -28.30 20.25
C GLN A 276 12.98 -29.77 20.56
N GLU A 277 13.42 -30.21 21.74
CA GLU A 277 13.16 -31.53 22.30
C GLU A 277 12.77 -31.36 23.75
N ASN A 278 11.62 -31.91 24.16
CA ASN A 278 11.07 -31.78 25.51
C ASN A 278 11.05 -30.31 26.02
N GLY A 279 10.73 -29.37 25.13
CA GLY A 279 10.69 -27.93 25.43
C GLY A 279 12.04 -27.21 25.46
N SER A 280 13.16 -27.93 25.35
CA SER A 280 14.50 -27.34 25.26
C SER A 280 14.87 -27.06 23.81
N VAL A 281 15.25 -25.82 23.51
CA VAL A 281 15.68 -25.41 22.17
C VAL A 281 17.10 -25.91 21.90
N LEU A 282 17.26 -26.69 20.84
CA LEU A 282 18.54 -27.26 20.39
C LEU A 282 19.17 -26.44 19.27
N VAL A 283 18.34 -25.91 18.37
CA VAL A 283 18.76 -25.08 17.22
C VAL A 283 17.86 -23.86 17.19
N ASN A 284 18.40 -22.68 16.94
CA ASN A 284 17.65 -21.44 16.74
C ASN A 284 18.43 -20.55 15.78
N GLU A 285 17.88 -20.34 14.59
CA GLU A 285 18.54 -19.60 13.52
C GLU A 285 17.57 -18.61 12.87
N THR A 286 18.11 -17.45 12.50
CA THR A 286 17.41 -16.43 11.71
C THR A 286 18.06 -16.35 10.34
N VAL A 287 17.26 -16.47 9.29
CA VAL A 287 17.71 -16.55 7.90
C VAL A 287 17.01 -15.48 7.07
N SER A 288 17.78 -14.67 6.35
CA SER A 288 17.26 -13.78 5.32
C SER A 288 17.05 -14.55 4.02
N LEU A 289 15.85 -14.47 3.47
CA LEU A 289 15.41 -15.23 2.30
C LEU A 289 14.99 -14.28 1.19
N SER A 290 15.39 -14.58 -0.04
CA SER A 290 14.84 -13.96 -1.25
C SER A 290 13.88 -14.95 -1.90
N VAL A 291 12.59 -14.70 -1.79
CA VAL A 291 11.53 -15.59 -2.29
C VAL A 291 11.05 -15.09 -3.64
N LYS A 292 11.27 -15.90 -4.69
CA LYS A 292 10.60 -15.73 -5.99
C LYS A 292 9.19 -16.28 -5.87
N ARG A 293 8.89 -17.41 -6.54
CA ARG A 293 7.65 -18.16 -6.33
C ARG A 293 7.70 -19.01 -5.06
N GLN A 294 8.82 -19.69 -4.82
CA GLN A 294 9.00 -20.55 -3.65
C GLN A 294 10.47 -20.66 -3.26
N THR A 295 10.76 -20.83 -1.97
CA THR A 295 12.09 -21.08 -1.42
C THR A 295 12.00 -22.09 -0.28
N SER A 296 12.91 -23.07 -0.23
CA SER A 296 13.00 -24.03 0.87
C SER A 296 14.17 -23.68 1.81
N TYR A 297 14.00 -23.91 3.12
CA TYR A 297 15.00 -23.57 4.15
C TYR A 297 14.84 -24.46 5.41
N GLY A 298 15.71 -24.22 6.41
CA GLY A 298 15.74 -24.95 7.67
C GLY A 298 16.45 -26.29 7.52
N THR A 299 17.78 -26.25 7.50
CA THR A 299 18.64 -27.45 7.38
C THR A 299 19.54 -27.52 8.59
N PHE A 300 19.61 -28.68 9.26
CA PHE A 300 20.39 -28.86 10.49
C PHE A 300 20.87 -30.31 10.62
N VAL A 301 21.74 -30.59 11.60
CA VAL A 301 22.20 -31.95 11.95
C VAL A 301 21.86 -32.20 13.41
N LEU A 302 21.30 -33.36 13.72
CA LEU A 302 21.05 -33.79 15.10
C LEU A 302 21.86 -35.04 15.41
N ALA A 303 22.58 -34.99 16.53
CA ALA A 303 23.49 -36.05 16.95
C ALA A 303 22.80 -37.26 17.59
N ARG A 304 21.49 -37.19 17.88
CA ARG A 304 20.74 -38.23 18.57
C ARG A 304 19.41 -38.54 17.89
N GLU A 305 18.97 -39.79 17.99
CA GLU A 305 17.60 -40.19 17.66
C GLU A 305 16.59 -39.57 18.64
N GLY A 306 15.33 -39.48 18.23
CA GLY A 306 14.29 -38.92 19.08
C GLY A 306 13.11 -38.30 18.34
N PHE A 307 12.22 -37.70 19.12
CA PHE A 307 11.09 -36.90 18.63
C PHE A 307 11.37 -35.43 18.89
N PHE A 308 11.40 -34.66 17.82
CA PHE A 308 11.70 -33.24 17.83
C PHE A 308 10.48 -32.46 17.36
N THR A 309 10.29 -31.26 17.90
CA THR A 309 9.40 -30.27 17.30
C THR A 309 10.25 -29.28 16.52
N VAL A 310 9.92 -29.12 15.24
CA VAL A 310 10.52 -28.13 14.35
C VAL A 310 9.51 -27.01 14.17
N CYS A 311 9.94 -25.77 14.38
CA CYS A 311 9.10 -24.60 14.28
C CYS A 311 9.76 -23.55 13.39
N THR A 312 8.93 -22.70 12.81
CA THR A 312 9.36 -21.49 12.13
C THR A 312 8.38 -20.34 12.34
N ALA A 313 8.90 -19.13 12.29
CA ALA A 313 8.17 -17.88 12.25
C ALA A 313 8.60 -17.05 11.03
N VAL A 314 7.65 -16.68 10.18
CA VAL A 314 7.84 -15.83 9.00
C VAL A 314 6.70 -14.84 8.96
N ALA A 315 6.99 -13.55 8.83
CA ALA A 315 5.95 -12.52 8.65
C ALA A 315 4.84 -12.61 9.72
N GLY A 316 5.24 -12.74 11.00
CA GLY A 316 4.34 -12.91 12.14
C GLY A 316 3.63 -14.27 12.24
N ARG A 317 3.64 -15.11 11.19
CA ARG A 317 3.01 -16.44 11.17
C ARG A 317 3.95 -17.50 11.72
N ARG A 318 3.45 -18.31 12.66
CA ARG A 318 4.19 -19.42 13.27
C ARG A 318 3.65 -20.75 12.80
N LEU A 319 4.53 -21.62 12.30
CA LEU A 319 4.21 -23.00 11.94
C LEU A 319 5.13 -23.95 12.70
N CYS A 320 4.57 -24.99 13.30
CA CYS A 320 5.34 -26.04 13.96
C CYS A 320 4.86 -27.42 13.49
N GLY A 321 5.74 -28.40 13.51
CA GLY A 321 5.36 -29.79 13.42
C GLY A 321 6.41 -30.74 13.93
N ASN A 322 6.10 -32.02 13.86
CA ASN A 322 6.90 -33.07 14.49
C ASN A 322 7.87 -33.67 13.49
N LEU A 323 9.07 -33.97 13.96
CA LEU A 323 10.15 -34.65 13.25
C LEU A 323 10.58 -35.84 14.08
N SER A 324 10.51 -37.04 13.51
CA SER A 324 11.05 -38.25 14.15
C SER A 324 12.36 -38.63 13.49
N LEU A 325 13.44 -38.67 14.27
CA LEU A 325 14.70 -39.22 13.82
C LEU A 325 14.84 -40.66 14.28
N ARG A 326 15.22 -41.50 13.33
CA ARG A 326 15.50 -42.92 13.55
C ARG A 326 17.00 -43.16 13.56
N PRO A 327 17.47 -44.22 14.24
CA PRO A 327 18.85 -44.63 14.10
C PRO A 327 19.11 -45.01 12.64
N LEU A 328 20.32 -44.74 12.16
CA LEU A 328 20.74 -45.27 10.87
C LEU A 328 20.59 -46.80 10.92
N PRO A 329 19.96 -47.44 9.92
CA PRO A 329 19.83 -48.89 9.91
C PRO A 329 21.23 -49.51 9.88
N CYS A 330 21.67 -50.03 11.03
CA CYS A 330 23.01 -50.61 11.21
C CYS A 330 23.23 -51.87 10.35
N ASN A 331 22.15 -52.42 9.78
CA ASN A 331 22.17 -53.59 8.92
C ASN A 331 21.80 -53.17 7.49
N VAL A 332 22.78 -52.69 6.72
CA VAL A 332 22.64 -52.59 5.27
C VAL A 332 23.10 -53.91 4.68
N SER A 333 22.16 -54.80 4.37
CA SER A 333 22.45 -56.03 3.61
C SER A 333 22.34 -55.71 2.12
N PHE A 334 23.42 -55.87 1.37
CA PHE A 334 23.41 -55.80 -0.09
C PHE A 334 23.29 -57.22 -0.65
N THR A 335 22.24 -57.48 -1.44
CA THR A 335 22.14 -58.71 -2.21
C THR A 335 22.71 -58.45 -3.60
N LEU A 336 23.88 -59.03 -3.88
CA LEU A 336 24.47 -58.98 -5.20
C LEU A 336 23.91 -60.14 -6.04
N THR A 337 23.01 -59.85 -6.97
CA THR A 337 22.56 -60.83 -7.96
C THR A 337 23.54 -60.84 -9.13
N VAL A 338 24.44 -61.82 -9.16
CA VAL A 338 25.35 -62.02 -10.30
C VAL A 338 24.63 -62.88 -11.34
N PRO A 339 24.57 -62.49 -12.62
CA PRO A 339 23.99 -63.34 -13.66
C PRO A 339 24.75 -64.67 -13.76
N PRO A 340 24.07 -65.78 -14.10
CA PRO A 340 24.73 -67.05 -14.34
C PRO A 340 25.54 -66.90 -15.63
N LEU A 341 26.86 -66.74 -15.49
CA LEU A 341 27.94 -67.09 -16.42
C LEU A 341 29.18 -66.27 -16.02
N LEU A 342 29.92 -66.76 -15.02
CA LEU A 342 31.34 -66.45 -14.92
C LEU A 342 32.08 -67.66 -15.48
N SER A 343 32.99 -67.41 -16.42
CA SER A 343 33.87 -68.46 -16.93
C SER A 343 34.87 -68.84 -15.82
N ALA A 344 35.33 -70.10 -15.79
CA ALA A 344 36.35 -70.51 -14.82
C ALA A 344 37.59 -69.60 -14.93
N GLY A 345 37.87 -68.80 -13.90
CA GLY A 345 39.01 -67.88 -13.84
C GLY A 345 38.68 -66.38 -13.73
N GLU A 346 37.41 -65.98 -13.80
CA GLU A 346 37.02 -64.57 -13.61
C GLU A 346 36.85 -64.22 -12.12
N SER A 347 37.42 -63.09 -11.70
CA SER A 347 37.29 -62.55 -10.35
C SER A 347 36.47 -61.28 -10.35
N ILE A 348 35.48 -61.19 -9.44
CA ILE A 348 34.74 -59.97 -9.18
C ILE A 348 35.40 -59.27 -7.99
N THR A 349 35.97 -58.08 -8.22
CA THR A 349 36.43 -57.19 -7.15
C THR A 349 35.30 -56.24 -6.79
N ILE A 350 34.83 -56.30 -5.54
CA ILE A 350 33.86 -55.34 -5.01
C ILE A 350 34.64 -54.33 -4.18
N ASP A 351 35.01 -53.22 -4.80
CA ASP A 351 35.56 -52.08 -4.08
C ASP A 351 34.42 -51.33 -3.40
N HIS A 352 34.38 -51.38 -2.07
CA HIS A 352 33.49 -50.55 -1.26
C HIS A 352 34.34 -49.48 -0.59
N ASN A 353 34.11 -48.22 -0.97
CA ASN A 353 34.71 -47.10 -0.26
C ASN A 353 33.68 -46.55 0.73
N VAL A 354 33.61 -47.14 1.92
CA VAL A 354 32.81 -46.58 3.02
C VAL A 354 33.69 -45.55 3.71
N SER A 355 33.72 -44.33 3.18
CA SER A 355 34.25 -43.19 3.91
C SER A 355 33.22 -42.82 4.99
N GLY A 356 33.50 -43.17 6.24
CA GLY A 356 32.79 -42.60 7.38
C GLY A 356 33.03 -41.08 7.39
N VAL A 357 31.95 -40.30 7.37
CA VAL A 357 31.97 -38.83 7.49
C VAL A 357 31.78 -38.45 8.95
#